data_AF-A0A7Y8IVS8-F1
#
_entry.id   AF-A0A7Y8IVS8-F1
#
_cell.length_a   1.000
_cell.length_b   1.000
_cell.length_c   1.000
_cell.angle_alpha   90.00
_cell.angle_beta   90.00
_cell.angle_gamma   90.00
#
_symmetry.space_group_name_H-M   'P 1'
#
loop_
_entity.id
_entity.type
_entity.pdbx_description
1 polymer ?
#
loop_
_entity_poly.entity_id
_entity_poly.type
_entity_poly.pdbx_seq_one_letter_code
_entity_poly.pdbx_strand_id
1 'polypeptide(L)'
;MIIKSPDPAKTYIYQAPTIYVALFYLLLLAWTIVSVRYMGGKGWVNWFQLFMVAFVFVMTWYFSMGISYKAEINDDGELELTSFRRRIIIHSTKIAFVEGPHLPIGFIRFRLEREKAYLFGIPRNKDLQQILSIILKTNPDIKFKNLYLTP
;
A
#
# COMPACT_ATOMS: atom_id res chain seq x y z
N MET A 1 -30.24 0.80 23.48
CA MET A 1 -28.97 1.53 23.59
C MET A 1 -28.50 1.87 22.20
N ILE A 2 -28.79 3.08 21.74
CA ILE A 2 -28.26 3.60 20.47
C ILE A 2 -26.84 4.02 20.78
N ILE A 3 -25.85 3.28 20.28
CA ILE A 3 -24.45 3.69 20.35
C ILE A 3 -24.39 4.93 19.46
N LYS A 4 -24.36 6.09 20.12
CA LYS A 4 -24.09 7.40 19.53
C LYS A 4 -22.78 7.24 18.76
N SER A 5 -22.84 7.18 17.41
CA SER A 5 -21.65 7.44 16.62
C SER A 5 -21.13 8.81 17.07
N PRO A 6 -19.86 8.93 17.48
CA PRO A 6 -19.29 10.23 17.79
C PRO A 6 -19.40 11.10 16.53
N ASP A 7 -19.44 12.42 16.74
CA ASP A 7 -19.40 13.47 15.71
C ASP A 7 -18.58 13.09 14.47
N PRO A 8 -18.90 13.64 13.27
CA PRO A 8 -18.10 13.40 12.08
C PRO A 8 -16.71 14.02 12.28
N ALA A 9 -15.81 13.26 12.92
CA ALA A 9 -14.39 13.52 13.00
C ALA A 9 -13.93 13.80 11.57
N LYS A 10 -13.12 14.85 11.37
CA LYS A 10 -12.70 15.19 10.01
C LYS A 10 -11.84 14.04 9.50
N THR A 11 -12.40 13.25 8.59
CA THR A 11 -11.68 12.16 7.96
C THR A 11 -10.95 12.73 6.76
N TYR A 12 -9.62 12.60 6.75
CA TYR A 12 -8.80 12.95 5.61
C TYR A 12 -8.57 11.71 4.77
N ILE A 13 -8.93 11.81 3.49
CA ILE A 13 -8.92 10.68 2.55
C ILE A 13 -7.88 10.96 1.48
N TYR A 14 -6.87 10.10 1.41
CA TYR A 14 -5.94 10.04 0.29
C TYR A 14 -6.30 8.84 -0.59
N GLN A 15 -6.50 9.11 -1.87
CA GLN A 15 -6.67 8.07 -2.88
C GLN A 15 -5.52 8.17 -3.87
N ALA A 16 -4.81 7.04 -4.06
CA ALA A 16 -3.77 6.94 -5.06
C ALA A 16 -4.36 7.18 -6.46
N PRO A 17 -3.64 7.87 -7.36
CA PRO A 17 -4.13 8.08 -8.72
C PRO A 17 -4.46 6.75 -9.39
N THR A 18 -5.71 6.59 -9.83
CA THR A 18 -6.20 5.34 -10.46
C THR A 18 -5.35 4.94 -11.66
N ILE A 19 -4.81 5.92 -12.39
CA ILE A 19 -3.90 5.69 -13.52
C ILE A 19 -2.63 4.95 -13.08
N TYR A 20 -2.04 5.32 -11.94
CA TYR A 20 -0.82 4.68 -11.44
C TYR A 20 -1.09 3.24 -11.01
N VAL A 21 -2.21 3.02 -10.31
CA VAL A 21 -2.67 1.69 -9.90
C VAL A 21 -2.93 0.83 -11.15
N ALA A 22 -3.65 1.37 -12.14
CA ALA A 22 -3.97 0.68 -13.39
C ALA A 22 -2.70 0.30 -14.17
N LEU A 23 -1.76 1.24 -14.35
CA LEU A 23 -0.49 0.97 -15.03
C LEU A 23 0.31 -0.15 -14.34
N PHE A 24 0.34 -0.17 -13.01
CA PHE A 24 1.02 -1.23 -12.26
C PHE A 24 0.41 -2.61 -12.54
N TYR A 25 -0.92 -2.73 -12.46
CA TYR A 25 -1.60 -4.01 -12.72
C TYR A 25 -1.56 -4.42 -14.19
N LEU A 26 -1.61 -3.47 -15.13
CA LEU A 26 -1.42 -3.74 -16.56
C LEU A 26 -0.02 -4.26 -16.84
N LEU A 27 1.02 -3.66 -16.25
CA LEU A 27 2.39 -4.13 -16.38
C LEU A 27 2.56 -5.53 -15.77
N LEU A 28 1.96 -5.79 -14.60
CA LEU A 28 1.97 -7.10 -13.95
C LEU A 28 1.28 -8.17 -14.81
N LEU A 29 0.16 -7.82 -15.44
CA LEU A 29 -0.58 -8.70 -16.33
C LEU A 29 0.20 -8.96 -17.63
N ALA A 30 0.76 -7.93 -18.24
CA ALA A 30 1.62 -8.05 -19.43
C ALA A 30 2.84 -8.93 -19.14
N TRP A 31 3.51 -8.73 -18.00
CA TRP A 31 4.61 -9.57 -17.54
C TRP A 31 4.18 -11.03 -17.39
N THR A 32 3.02 -11.27 -16.76
CA THR A 32 2.48 -12.63 -16.61
C THR A 32 2.25 -13.30 -17.97
N ILE A 33 1.62 -12.60 -18.93
CA ILE A 33 1.37 -13.12 -20.29
C ILE A 33 2.67 -13.45 -21.02
N VAL A 34 3.65 -12.53 -20.98
CA VAL A 34 4.96 -12.73 -21.61
C VAL A 34 5.68 -13.93 -20.99
N SER A 35 5.67 -14.05 -19.66
CA SER A 35 6.29 -15.18 -18.95
C SER A 35 5.65 -16.52 -19.31
N VAL A 36 4.31 -16.60 -19.34
CA VAL A 36 3.59 -17.81 -19.74
C VAL A 36 3.89 -18.18 -21.20
N ARG A 37 3.87 -17.19 -22.11
CA ARG A 37 4.14 -17.42 -23.54
C ARG A 37 5.56 -17.91 -23.79
N TYR A 38 6.55 -17.33 -23.12
CA TYR A 38 7.95 -17.75 -23.25
C TYR A 38 8.19 -19.16 -22.70
N MET A 39 7.44 -19.55 -21.67
CA MET A 39 7.57 -20.86 -21.05
C MET A 39 6.89 -21.98 -21.87
N GLY A 40 5.73 -21.69 -22.47
CA GLY A 40 5.01 -22.66 -23.33
C GLY A 40 5.73 -23.02 -24.63
N GLY A 41 6.70 -22.20 -25.07
CA GLY A 41 7.48 -22.45 -26.30
C GLY A 41 8.69 -23.38 -26.13
N LYS A 42 9.09 -23.69 -24.89
CA LYS A 42 10.22 -24.60 -24.61
C LYS A 42 9.68 -25.97 -24.20
N GLY A 43 9.63 -26.89 -25.16
CA GLY A 43 9.26 -28.28 -24.91
C GLY A 43 10.10 -28.88 -23.77
N TRP A 44 9.41 -29.61 -22.88
CA TRP A 44 9.88 -30.24 -21.64
C TRP A 44 10.14 -29.29 -20.47
N VAL A 45 9.04 -28.73 -19.94
CA VAL A 45 9.00 -28.18 -18.58
C VAL A 45 8.64 -29.33 -17.63
N ASN A 46 9.54 -29.65 -16.70
CA ASN A 46 9.28 -30.64 -15.65
C ASN A 46 8.07 -30.18 -14.80
N TRP A 47 7.20 -31.10 -14.36
CA TRP A 47 6.02 -30.77 -13.53
C TRP A 47 6.36 -29.95 -12.28
N PHE A 48 7.52 -30.23 -11.68
CA PHE A 48 8.03 -29.44 -10.55
C PHE A 48 8.35 -27.99 -10.94
N GLN A 49 8.89 -27.78 -12.13
CA GLN A 49 9.20 -26.44 -12.65
C GLN A 49 7.91 -25.66 -12.96
N LEU A 50 6.88 -26.31 -13.52
CA LEU A 50 5.56 -25.69 -13.68
C LEU A 50 4.96 -25.29 -12.32
N PHE A 51 5.07 -26.15 -11.31
CA PHE A 51 4.61 -25.85 -9.96
C PHE A 51 5.33 -24.64 -9.36
N MET A 52 6.67 -24.60 -9.43
CA MET A 52 7.45 -23.46 -8.92
C MET A 52 7.02 -22.15 -9.59
N VAL A 53 6.79 -22.17 -10.90
CA VAL A 53 6.39 -20.97 -11.65
C VAL A 53 4.97 -20.54 -11.30
N ALA A 54 4.03 -21.49 -11.23
CA ALA A 54 2.67 -21.22 -10.77
C ALA A 54 2.67 -20.64 -9.36
N PHE A 55 3.49 -21.19 -8.46
CA PHE A 55 3.68 -20.68 -7.10
C PHE A 55 4.20 -19.25 -7.10
N VAL A 56 5.21 -18.92 -7.91
CA VAL A 56 5.71 -17.55 -8.05
C VAL A 56 4.60 -16.62 -8.55
N PHE A 57 3.84 -16.99 -9.58
CA PHE A 57 2.74 -16.16 -10.07
C PHE A 57 1.69 -15.91 -8.98
N VAL A 58 1.23 -16.96 -8.31
CA VAL A 58 0.24 -16.84 -7.23
C VAL A 58 0.76 -15.94 -6.12
N MET A 59 2.01 -16.12 -5.69
CA MET A 59 2.61 -15.31 -4.63
C MET A 59 2.80 -13.85 -5.06
N THR A 60 3.28 -13.60 -6.28
CA THR A 60 3.43 -12.24 -6.81
C THR A 60 2.08 -11.53 -6.84
N TRP A 61 1.05 -12.14 -7.43
CA TRP A 61 -0.29 -11.56 -7.47
C TRP A 61 -0.89 -11.36 -6.08
N TYR A 62 -0.72 -12.33 -5.19
CA TYR A 62 -1.18 -12.27 -3.80
C TYR A 62 -0.57 -11.07 -3.05
N PHE A 63 0.75 -10.84 -3.19
CA PHE A 63 1.40 -9.70 -2.58
C PHE A 63 1.05 -8.37 -3.26
N SER A 64 0.94 -8.36 -4.60
CA SER A 64 0.54 -7.17 -5.36
C SER A 64 -0.85 -6.66 -4.96
N MET A 65 -1.83 -7.56 -4.79
CA MET A 65 -3.18 -7.21 -4.31
C MET A 65 -3.20 -6.72 -2.85
N GLY A 66 -2.13 -6.98 -2.10
CA GLY A 66 -1.94 -6.47 -0.74
C GLY A 66 -1.55 -4.99 -0.68
N ILE A 67 -1.15 -4.39 -1.81
CA ILE A 67 -0.77 -2.98 -1.87
C ILE A 67 -2.03 -2.11 -1.79
N SER A 68 -2.02 -1.19 -0.83
CA SER A 68 -3.13 -0.28 -0.54
C SER A 68 -3.17 0.83 -1.57
N TYR A 69 -4.36 1.19 -2.03
CA TYR A 69 -4.57 2.30 -2.97
C TYR A 69 -5.31 3.47 -2.31
N LYS A 70 -5.85 3.29 -1.10
CA LYS A 70 -6.54 4.33 -0.35
C LYS A 70 -6.04 4.33 1.08
N ALA A 71 -5.86 5.52 1.63
CA ALA A 71 -5.53 5.75 3.03
C ALA A 71 -6.52 6.78 3.59
N GLU A 72 -7.10 6.49 4.74
CA GLU A 72 -8.01 7.39 5.46
C GLU A 72 -7.50 7.56 6.87
N ILE A 73 -7.51 8.78 7.40
CA ILE A 73 -7.17 9.00 8.80
C ILE A 73 -8.23 9.87 9.46
N ASN A 74 -8.64 9.46 10.67
CA ASN A 74 -9.49 10.28 11.54
C ASN A 74 -8.63 11.23 12.38
N ASP A 75 -9.21 12.32 12.87
CA ASP A 75 -8.53 13.26 13.78
C ASP A 75 -7.98 12.58 15.05
N ASP A 76 -8.61 11.48 15.49
CA ASP A 76 -8.14 10.65 16.62
C ASP A 76 -6.86 9.86 16.30
N GLY A 77 -6.43 9.85 15.04
CA GLY A 77 -5.24 9.15 14.56
C GLY A 77 -5.48 7.67 14.24
N GLU A 78 -6.72 7.22 14.05
CA GLU A 78 -6.99 5.94 13.42
C GLU A 78 -6.73 6.02 11.91
N LEU A 79 -5.69 5.33 11.46
CA LEU A 79 -5.32 5.19 10.05
C LEU A 79 -5.93 3.90 9.49
N GLU A 80 -6.64 4.05 8.40
CA GLU A 80 -7.19 2.97 7.63
C GLU A 80 -6.53 2.90 6.25
N LEU A 81 -5.98 1.74 5.92
CA LEU A 81 -5.40 1.45 4.62
C LEU A 81 -6.28 0.42 3.90
N THR A 82 -6.79 0.80 2.74
CA THR A 82 -7.62 -0.09 1.91
C THR A 82 -6.82 -0.57 0.70
N SER A 83 -6.73 -1.90 0.58
CA SER A 83 -6.17 -2.64 -0.54
C SER A 83 -7.25 -3.44 -1.25
N PHE A 84 -6.95 -4.00 -2.42
CA PHE A 84 -7.88 -4.92 -3.11
C PHE A 84 -8.17 -6.18 -2.29
N ARG A 85 -7.19 -6.65 -1.52
CA ARG A 85 -7.32 -7.87 -0.73
C ARG A 85 -7.90 -7.64 0.67
N ARG A 86 -7.59 -6.52 1.32
CA ARG A 86 -7.89 -6.30 2.74
C ARG A 86 -7.98 -4.83 3.11
N ARG A 87 -8.69 -4.56 4.19
CA ARG A 87 -8.76 -3.27 4.89
C ARG A 87 -7.98 -3.40 6.20
N ILE A 88 -7.03 -2.51 6.45
CA ILE A 88 -6.17 -2.51 7.63
C ILE A 88 -6.49 -1.27 8.43
N ILE A 89 -7.06 -1.43 9.63
CA ILE A 89 -7.37 -0.32 10.55
C ILE A 89 -6.36 -0.35 11.69
N ILE A 90 -5.59 0.73 11.85
CA ILE A 90 -4.50 0.81 12.81
C ILE A 90 -4.41 2.21 13.41
N HIS A 91 -4.24 2.26 14.73
CA HIS A 91 -3.95 3.50 15.43
C HIS A 91 -2.53 4.00 15.15
N SER A 92 -2.36 5.31 14.92
CA SER A 92 -1.10 5.94 14.52
C SER A 92 0.07 5.70 15.48
N THR A 93 -0.24 5.50 16.77
CA THR A 93 0.75 5.15 17.82
C THR A 93 1.42 3.80 17.61
N LYS A 94 0.81 2.88 16.86
CA LYS A 94 1.37 1.56 16.52
C LYS A 94 2.21 1.56 15.24
N ILE A 95 2.36 2.71 14.60
CA ILE A 95 3.20 2.87 13.41
C ILE A 95 4.62 3.17 13.89
N ALA A 96 5.51 2.20 13.73
CA ALA A 96 6.89 2.34 14.17
C ALA A 96 7.72 3.23 13.23
N PHE A 97 7.41 3.18 11.93
CA PHE A 97 8.21 3.85 10.90
C PHE A 97 7.45 4.01 9.58
N VAL A 98 7.67 5.13 8.89
CA VAL A 98 7.15 5.38 7.55
C VAL A 98 8.29 5.69 6.59
N GLU A 99 8.40 4.89 5.53
CA GLU A 99 9.38 5.06 4.46
C GLU A 99 8.70 5.56 3.19
N GLY A 100 9.16 6.71 2.68
CA GLY A 100 8.75 7.23 1.39
C GLY A 100 9.49 6.54 0.23
N PRO A 101 8.93 6.62 -0.98
CA PRO A 101 9.63 6.19 -2.18
C PRO A 101 10.85 7.08 -2.44
N HIS A 102 11.91 6.48 -2.98
CA HIS A 102 13.10 7.22 -3.45
C HIS A 102 12.82 8.03 -4.73
N LEU A 103 11.72 7.72 -5.42
CA LEU A 103 11.28 8.35 -6.65
C LEU A 103 10.10 9.30 -6.37
N PRO A 104 9.83 10.29 -7.25
CA PRO A 104 8.70 11.23 -7.09
C PRO A 104 7.32 10.55 -7.06
N ILE A 105 7.24 9.29 -7.49
CA ILE A 105 6.10 8.39 -7.38
C ILE A 105 6.59 7.05 -6.87
N GLY A 106 5.79 6.33 -6.07
CA GLY A 106 6.18 4.98 -5.67
C GLY A 106 5.30 4.39 -4.58
N PHE A 107 5.91 3.55 -3.76
CA PHE A 107 5.26 2.90 -2.63
C PHE A 107 5.72 3.55 -1.34
N ILE A 108 4.76 3.98 -0.53
CA ILE A 108 5.01 4.39 0.85
C ILE A 108 4.83 3.15 1.71
N ARG A 109 5.83 2.87 2.52
CA ARG A 109 5.86 1.70 3.37
C ARG A 109 5.61 2.11 4.81
N PHE A 110 4.51 1.63 5.36
CA PHE A 110 4.20 1.72 6.77
C PHE A 110 4.71 0.45 7.46
N ARG A 111 5.68 0.61 8.36
CA ARG A 111 6.14 -0.46 9.23
C ARG A 111 5.36 -0.40 10.53
N LEU A 112 4.50 -1.39 10.70
CA LEU A 112 3.69 -1.60 11.88
C LEU A 112 4.42 -2.58 12.79
N GLU A 113 4.03 -2.66 14.06
CA GLU A 113 4.68 -3.59 15.01
C GLU A 113 4.66 -5.05 14.55
N ARG A 114 3.56 -5.47 13.89
CA ARG A 114 3.36 -6.87 13.46
C ARG A 114 3.30 -7.06 11.95
N GLU A 115 3.16 -5.98 11.18
CA GLU A 115 2.95 -6.07 9.73
C GLU A 115 3.67 -4.97 8.95
N LYS A 116 3.81 -5.17 7.64
CA LYS A 116 4.26 -4.14 6.70
C LYS A 116 3.09 -3.84 5.77
N ALA A 117 2.67 -2.59 5.71
CA ALA A 117 1.68 -2.13 4.75
C ALA A 117 2.35 -1.25 3.71
N TYR A 118 1.93 -1.39 2.46
CA TYR A 118 2.40 -0.60 1.34
C TYR A 118 1.22 0.20 0.80
N LEU A 119 1.46 1.46 0.47
CA LEU A 119 0.47 2.38 -0.10
C LEU A 119 1.03 2.95 -1.40
N PHE A 120 0.22 2.95 -2.46
CA PHE A 120 0.55 3.68 -3.69
C PHE A 120 0.55 5.20 -3.39
N GLY A 121 1.72 5.81 -3.41
CA GLY A 121 1.93 7.15 -2.85
C GLY A 121 2.61 8.11 -3.81
N ILE A 122 2.10 9.34 -3.89
CA ILE A 122 2.85 10.48 -4.41
C ILE A 122 3.24 11.36 -3.21
N PRO A 123 4.52 11.41 -2.78
CA PRO A 123 4.95 12.13 -1.58
C PRO A 123 4.58 13.62 -1.53
N ARG A 124 4.38 14.24 -2.70
CA ARG A 124 4.01 15.66 -2.85
C ARG A 124 2.50 15.91 -2.91
N ASN A 125 1.67 14.88 -2.78
CA ASN A 125 0.22 15.06 -2.74
C ASN A 125 -0.19 15.67 -1.40
N LYS A 126 -1.02 16.72 -1.43
CA LYS A 126 -1.44 17.47 -0.23
C LYS A 126 -2.23 16.62 0.75
N ASP A 127 -3.12 15.76 0.26
CA ASP A 127 -3.96 14.88 1.09
C ASP A 127 -3.09 13.86 1.83
N LEU A 128 -2.10 13.28 1.14
CA LEU A 128 -1.13 12.39 1.76
C LEU A 128 -0.27 13.13 2.80
N GLN A 129 0.21 14.33 2.50
CA GLN A 129 0.98 15.13 3.45
C GLN A 129 0.16 15.45 4.70
N GLN A 130 -1.13 15.73 4.54
CA GLN A 130 -2.06 15.94 5.63
C GLN A 130 -2.18 14.70 6.51
N ILE A 131 -2.35 13.51 5.90
CA ILE A 131 -2.35 12.24 6.64
C ILE A 131 -1.03 12.05 7.41
N LEU A 132 0.12 12.25 6.78
CA LEU A 132 1.43 12.09 7.42
C LEU A 132 1.62 13.09 8.58
N SER A 133 1.13 14.32 8.44
CA SER A 133 1.18 15.33 9.50
C SER A 133 0.31 14.97 10.70
N ILE A 134 -0.86 14.36 10.48
CA ILE A 134 -1.74 13.88 11.56
C ILE A 134 -1.07 12.71 12.27
N ILE A 135 -0.48 11.77 11.53
CA ILE A 135 0.29 10.67 12.10
C ILE A 135 1.43 11.21 12.99
N LEU A 136 2.17 12.21 12.52
CA LEU A 136 3.24 12.84 13.32
C LEU A 136 2.71 13.54 14.57
N LYS A 137 1.55 14.22 14.49
CA LYS A 137 0.92 14.86 15.65
C LYS A 137 0.47 13.84 16.70
N THR A 138 -0.11 12.72 16.27
CA THR A 138 -0.61 11.67 17.18
C THR A 138 0.51 10.75 17.66
N ASN A 139 1.64 10.68 16.94
CA ASN A 139 2.80 9.87 17.29
C ASN A 139 4.11 10.65 17.01
N PRO A 140 4.57 11.50 17.93
CA PRO A 140 5.75 12.34 17.74
C PRO A 140 7.06 11.55 17.59
N ASP A 141 7.12 10.34 18.14
CA ASP A 141 8.32 9.48 18.12
C ASP A 141 8.50 8.72 16.80
N ILE A 142 7.56 8.89 15.86
CA ILE A 142 7.59 8.20 14.59
C ILE A 142 8.80 8.65 13.75
N LYS A 143 9.51 7.68 13.18
CA LYS A 143 10.63 7.93 12.28
C LYS A 143 10.14 7.99 10.84
N PHE A 144 10.39 9.10 10.16
CA PHE A 144 10.20 9.24 8.72
C PHE A 144 11.53 9.08 7.98
N LYS A 145 11.52 8.35 6.87
CA LYS A 145 12.68 8.23 5.97
C LYS A 145 12.26 8.52 4.54
N ASN A 146 13.05 9.29 3.82
CA ASN A 146 12.79 9.69 2.44
C ASN A 146 11.41 10.37 2.24
N LEU A 147 10.92 11.05 3.26
CA LEU A 147 9.72 11.88 3.20
C LEU A 147 10.08 13.28 3.70
N TYR A 148 9.86 14.27 2.84
CA TYR A 148 9.98 15.67 3.22
C TYR A 148 8.57 16.15 3.55
N LEU A 149 8.26 16.28 4.84
CA LEU A 149 7.08 17.03 5.27
C LEU A 149 7.34 18.48 4.89
N THR A 150 6.54 19.00 3.97
CA THR A 150 6.60 20.42 3.62
C THR A 150 5.86 21.15 4.74
N PRO A 151 6.43 22.20 5.35
CA PRO A 151 5.80 22.95 6.44
C PRO A 151 4.47 23.58 6.03
#